data_AF-A0A133KZV2-F1
#
_entry.id   AF-A0A133KZV2-F1
#
_cell.length_a   1.000
_cell.length_b   1.000
_cell.length_c   1.000
_cell.angle_alpha   90.00
_cell.angle_beta   90.00
_cell.angle_gamma   90.00
#
_symmetry.space_group_name_H-M   'P 1'
#
loop_
_entity.id
_entity.type
_entity.pdbx_description
1 polymer ?
#
loop_
_entity_poly.entity_id
_entity_poly.type
_entity_poly.pdbx_seq_one_letter_code
_entity_poly.pdbx_strand_id
1 'polypeptide(L)' 'MQSYIYADRFFLKYKEETEGYLEIIDGKFGDYQKEIREDGSTTIID' A
#
# COMPACT_ATOMS: atom_id res chain seq x y z
N MET A 1 6.01 10.51 -7.13
CA MET A 1 4.84 10.74 -6.25
C MET A 1 4.53 9.42 -5.56
N GLN A 2 4.55 9.39 -4.22
CA GLN A 2 4.37 8.18 -3.43
C GLN A 2 3.00 8.25 -2.76
N SER A 3 2.19 7.22 -2.97
CA SER A 3 0.87 7.09 -2.35
C SER A 3 0.62 5.66 -1.93
N TYR A 4 -0.37 5.44 -1.09
CA TYR A 4 -0.72 4.11 -0.61
C TYR A 4 -2.22 3.86 -0.81
N ILE A 5 -2.57 2.66 -1.27
CA ILE A 5 -3.95 2.18 -1.26
C ILE A 5 -4.14 1.38 0.03
N TYR A 6 -5.14 1.72 0.83
CA TYR A 6 -5.60 0.89 1.93
C TYR A 6 -6.61 -0.16 1.45
N ALA A 7 -6.56 -1.38 1.99
CA ALA A 7 -7.62 -2.35 1.81
C ALA A 7 -7.61 -3.40 2.93
N ASP A 8 -8.79 -3.96 3.23
CA ASP A 8 -8.95 -5.07 4.18
C ASP A 8 -8.30 -6.37 3.68
N ARG A 9 -8.15 -6.52 2.36
CA ARG A 9 -7.57 -7.70 1.70
C ARG A 9 -6.90 -7.35 0.37
N PHE A 10 -5.72 -7.92 0.15
CA PHE A 10 -5.02 -7.88 -1.13
C PHE A 10 -4.84 -9.27 -1.72
N PHE A 11 -5.23 -9.43 -2.98
CA PHE A 11 -5.01 -10.65 -3.76
C PHE A 11 -3.75 -10.52 -4.61
N LEU A 12 -2.59 -10.75 -4.02
CA LEU A 12 -1.31 -10.69 -4.72
C LEU A 12 -1.08 -11.98 -5.53
N LYS A 13 -0.19 -11.91 -6.52
CA LYS A 13 0.07 -13.01 -7.47
C LYS A 13 0.35 -14.37 -6.80
N TYR A 14 0.92 -14.37 -5.60
CA TYR A 14 1.36 -15.60 -4.91
C TYR A 14 0.75 -15.78 -3.51
N LYS A 15 -0.01 -14.81 -3.00
CA LYS A 15 -0.58 -14.84 -1.64
C LYS A 15 -1.73 -13.85 -1.47
N GLU A 16 -2.61 -14.16 -0.52
CA GLU A 16 -3.56 -13.19 0.03
C GLU A 16 -2.91 -12.53 1.25
N GLU A 17 -2.94 -11.21 1.28
CA GLU A 17 -2.60 -10.41 2.46
C GLU A 17 -3.87 -9.82 3.06
N THR A 18 -3.92 -9.71 4.38
CA THR A 18 -5.04 -9.11 5.11
C THR A 18 -4.93 -7.58 5.12
N GLU A 19 -5.61 -6.93 6.07
CA GLU A 19 -5.64 -5.48 6.25
C GLU A 19 -4.24 -4.86 6.23
N GLY A 20 -4.07 -3.84 5.38
CA GLY A 20 -2.83 -3.09 5.26
C GLY A 20 -2.85 -2.14 4.07
N TYR A 21 -1.65 -1.87 3.53
CA TYR A 21 -1.43 -0.85 2.52
C TYR A 21 -0.59 -1.39 1.37
N LEU A 22 -0.92 -1.01 0.14
CA LEU A 22 -0.11 -1.26 -1.04
C LEU A 22 0.49 0.04 -1.55
N GLU A 23 1.82 0.07 -1.64
CA GLU A 23 2.54 1.24 -2.13
C GLU A 23 2.32 1.47 -3.62
N ILE A 24 2.21 2.73 -4.02
CA ILE A 24 2.23 3.19 -5.40
C ILE A 24 3.35 4.22 -5.56
N ILE A 25 4.32 3.89 -6.41
CA ILE A 25 5.41 4.79 -6.80
C ILE A 25 5.29 5.07 -8.29
N ASP A 26 5.04 6.34 -8.64
CA ASP A 26 4.98 6.80 -10.03
C ASP A 26 4.05 5.95 -10.91
N GLY A 27 2.87 5.59 -10.36
CA GLY A 27 1.83 4.82 -11.05
C GLY A 27 2.07 3.31 -11.11
N LYS A 28 3.09 2.79 -10.43
CA LYS A 28 3.39 1.35 -10.34
C LYS A 28 3.15 0.83 -8.93
N PHE A 29 2.61 -0.38 -8.83
CA PHE A 29 2.49 -1.08 -7.55
C PHE A 29 3.88 -1.46 -7.03
N GLY A 30 4.15 -1.05 -5.79
CA GLY A 30 5.31 -1.44 -5.00
C GLY A 30 4.97 -2.59 -4.05
N ASP A 31 5.46 -2.50 -2.83
CA ASP A 31 5.31 -3.55 -1.82
C ASP A 31 4.06 -3.37 -0.96
N TYR A 32 3.53 -4.50 -0.49
CA TYR A 32 2.53 -4.52 0.58
C TYR A 32 3.21 -4.32 1.93
N GLN A 33 2.59 -3.49 2.77
CA GLN A 33 3.03 -3.24 4.13
C GLN A 33 1.83 -3.10 5.06
N LYS A 34 1.93 -3.69 6.25
CA LYS A 34 0.85 -3.66 7.24
C LYS A 34 0.68 -2.29 7.89
N GLU A 35 1.78 -1.54 7.99
CA GLU A 35 1.82 -0.22 8.60
C GLU A 35 2.62 0.72 7.68
N ILE A 36 2.16 1.96 7.58
CA ILE A 36 2.90 3.03 6.90
C ILE A 36 3.74 3.75 7.97
N ARG A 37 5.03 3.96 7.68
CA ARG A 37 5.83 4.90 8.49
C ARG A 37 5.40 6.30 8.11
N GLU A 38 4.84 7.06 9.05
CA GLU A 38 4.53 8.48 8.88
C GLU A 38 5.82 9.31 8.75
N ASP A 39 6.44 9.21 7.59
CA ASP A 39 7.22 10.28 6.99
C ASP A 39 6.19 11.28 6.44
N GLY A 40 6.30 12.55 6.83
CA GLY A 40 5.31 13.61 6.60
C GLY A 40 4.97 13.96 5.14
N SER A 41 5.33 13.11 4.17
CA SER A 41 4.98 13.21 2.75
C SER A 41 4.03 12.11 2.24
N THR A 42 3.45 11.31 3.13
CA THR A 42 2.58 10.18 2.76
C THR A 42 1.14 10.61 2.46
N THR A 43 0.64 10.30 1.25
CA THR A 43 -0.79 10.39 0.90
C THR A 43 -1.43 9.01 0.95
N ILE A 44 -2.37 8.82 1.88
CA ILE A 44 -3.19 7.60 2.00
C ILE A 44 -4.45 7.79 1.16
N ILE A 45 -4.77 6.82 0.31
CA ILE A 45 -5.97 6.75 -0.49
C ILE A 45 -6.83 5.61 0.10
N ASP A 46 -8.02 5.97 0.60
CA ASP A 46 -9.05 5.06 1.12
C ASP A 46 -10.01 4.65 -0.02
#